data_AF-A0A1S3QJV3-F1
#
_entry.id   AF-A0A1S3QJV3-F1
#
_cell.length_a   1.000
_cell.length_b   1.000
_cell.length_c   1.000
_cell.angle_alpha   90.00
_cell.angle_beta   90.00
_cell.angle_gamma   90.00
#
_symmetry.space_group_name_H-M   'P 1'
#
loop_
_entity.id
_entity.type
_entity.pdbx_description
1 polymer ?
#
loop_
_entity_poly.entity_id
_entity_poly.type
_entity_poly.pdbx_seq_one_letter_code
_entity_poly.pdbx_strand_id
1 'polypeptide(L)'
;NNAERICHDSKTLYKETEAGTLHTQAEGTRHLGERLQHIHFWKSELQRHIEKLVAETDLLLQQKRRLLKSLDATEIPFAIATDNLTCRERRLGPDLVKDHVEEELLKEVELISSIQALLNRTLSQAVNQIKYRTVKPCLQMKSNGSQSCSWGLKDALQLEISSKRLPTVTV
;
A
#
# COMPACT_ATOMS: atom_id res chain seq x y z
N ASN A 1 -76.92 -24.14 -18.54
CA ASN A 1 -76.75 -22.73 -18.12
C ASN A 1 -75.82 -22.52 -16.91
N ASN A 2 -76.11 -22.97 -15.67
CA ASN A 2 -75.19 -22.69 -14.54
C ASN A 2 -73.88 -23.50 -14.58
N ALA A 3 -73.95 -24.79 -14.93
CA ALA A 3 -72.77 -25.66 -15.00
C ALA A 3 -71.79 -25.24 -16.12
N GLU A 4 -72.31 -24.82 -17.28
CA GLU A 4 -71.48 -24.32 -18.39
C GLU A 4 -70.78 -23.01 -18.04
N ARG A 5 -71.47 -22.11 -17.33
CA ARG A 5 -70.89 -20.86 -16.83
C ARG A 5 -69.77 -21.14 -15.84
N ILE A 6 -69.95 -22.04 -14.87
CA ILE A 6 -68.90 -22.43 -13.92
C ILE A 6 -67.68 -23.03 -14.64
N CYS A 7 -67.90 -23.88 -15.65
CA CYS A 7 -66.82 -24.46 -16.45
C CYS A 7 -66.07 -23.39 -17.26
N HIS A 8 -66.79 -22.42 -17.84
CA HIS A 8 -66.21 -21.28 -18.53
C HIS A 8 -65.37 -20.41 -17.57
N ASP A 9 -65.94 -20.01 -16.43
CA ASP A 9 -65.29 -19.15 -15.45
C ASP A 9 -64.05 -19.84 -14.86
N SER A 10 -64.11 -21.15 -14.59
CA SER A 10 -62.96 -21.93 -14.15
C SER A 10 -61.84 -21.97 -15.19
N LYS A 11 -62.16 -22.13 -16.49
CA LYS A 11 -61.16 -22.08 -17.57
C LYS A 11 -60.53 -20.70 -17.71
N THR A 12 -61.31 -19.64 -17.55
CA THR A 12 -60.81 -18.26 -17.59
C THR A 12 -59.88 -17.99 -16.42
N LEU A 13 -60.30 -18.33 -15.20
CA LEU A 13 -59.48 -18.19 -13.99
C LEU A 13 -58.18 -19.00 -14.08
N TYR A 14 -58.23 -20.22 -14.61
CA TYR A 14 -57.05 -21.04 -14.84
C TYR A 14 -56.06 -20.32 -15.77
N LYS A 15 -56.52 -19.83 -16.92
CA LYS A 15 -55.67 -19.11 -17.89
C LYS A 15 -55.09 -17.83 -17.33
N GLU A 16 -55.88 -17.06 -16.58
CA GLU A 16 -55.41 -15.83 -15.93
C GLU A 16 -54.33 -16.14 -14.88
N THR A 17 -54.54 -17.18 -14.08
CA THR A 17 -53.57 -17.63 -13.06
C THR A 17 -52.29 -18.15 -13.71
N GLU A 18 -52.41 -18.95 -14.78
CA GLU A 18 -51.28 -19.47 -15.55
C GLU A 18 -50.48 -18.32 -16.20
N ALA A 19 -51.16 -17.36 -16.83
CA ALA A 19 -50.51 -16.19 -17.40
C ALA A 19 -49.80 -15.34 -16.32
N GLY A 20 -50.45 -15.12 -15.17
CA GLY A 20 -49.88 -14.38 -14.05
C GLY A 20 -48.65 -15.06 -13.47
N THR A 21 -48.70 -16.39 -13.27
CA THR A 21 -47.56 -17.17 -12.75
C THR A 21 -46.39 -17.18 -13.71
N LEU A 22 -46.62 -17.39 -15.02
CA LEU A 22 -45.57 -17.31 -16.05
C LEU A 22 -44.92 -15.93 -16.10
N HIS A 23 -45.73 -14.87 -16.05
CA HIS A 23 -45.23 -13.50 -16.02
C HIS A 23 -44.35 -13.23 -14.80
N THR A 24 -44.82 -13.58 -13.59
CA THR A 24 -44.04 -13.42 -12.36
C THR A 24 -42.76 -14.25 -12.39
N GLN A 25 -42.79 -15.48 -12.93
CA GLN A 25 -41.61 -16.32 -13.06
C GLN A 25 -40.59 -15.74 -14.05
N ALA A 26 -41.05 -15.20 -15.18
CA ALA A 26 -40.20 -14.55 -16.16
C ALA A 26 -39.51 -13.31 -15.57
N GLU A 27 -40.26 -12.45 -14.89
CA GLU A 27 -39.72 -11.27 -14.20
C GLU A 27 -38.74 -11.65 -13.09
N GLY A 28 -39.05 -12.68 -12.30
CA GLY A 28 -38.14 -13.22 -11.29
C GLY A 28 -36.83 -13.71 -11.91
N THR A 29 -36.90 -14.45 -13.01
CA THR A 29 -35.73 -14.95 -13.75
C THR A 29 -34.90 -13.79 -14.31
N ARG A 30 -35.55 -12.77 -14.88
CA ARG A 30 -34.89 -11.56 -15.39
C ARG A 30 -34.14 -10.83 -14.28
N HIS A 31 -34.79 -10.54 -13.16
CA HIS A 31 -34.17 -9.85 -12.03
C HIS A 31 -33.02 -10.64 -11.39
N LEU A 32 -33.14 -11.97 -11.31
CA LEU A 32 -32.02 -12.81 -10.86
C LEU A 32 -30.84 -12.73 -11.82
N GLY A 33 -31.09 -12.72 -13.13
CA GLY A 33 -30.08 -12.52 -14.16
C GLY A 33 -29.36 -11.18 -14.03
N GLU A 34 -30.10 -10.08 -13.85
CA GLU A 34 -29.54 -8.75 -13.62
C GLU A 34 -28.67 -8.73 -12.35
N ARG A 35 -29.19 -9.22 -11.22
CA ARG A 35 -28.43 -9.28 -9.96
C ARG A 35 -27.16 -10.11 -10.10
N LEU A 36 -27.21 -11.24 -10.80
CA LEU A 36 -26.05 -12.07 -11.08
C LEU A 36 -24.99 -11.28 -11.87
N GLN A 37 -25.39 -10.58 -12.93
CA GLN A 37 -24.49 -9.71 -13.70
C GLN A 37 -23.87 -8.61 -12.84
N HIS A 38 -24.66 -7.94 -12.00
CA HIS A 38 -24.16 -6.92 -11.07
C HIS A 38 -23.13 -7.50 -10.09
N ILE A 39 -23.40 -8.66 -9.51
CA ILE A 39 -22.47 -9.33 -8.60
C ILE A 39 -21.17 -9.69 -9.33
N HIS A 40 -21.25 -10.26 -10.53
CA HIS A 40 -20.05 -10.59 -11.33
C HIS A 40 -19.25 -9.34 -11.71
N PHE A 41 -19.92 -8.26 -12.10
CA PHE A 41 -19.29 -6.99 -12.41
C PHE A 41 -18.50 -6.47 -11.21
N TRP A 42 -19.14 -6.32 -10.06
CA TRP A 42 -18.48 -5.79 -8.86
C TRP A 42 -17.40 -6.72 -8.33
N LYS A 43 -17.57 -8.05 -8.45
CA LYS A 43 -16.51 -9.01 -8.12
C LYS A 43 -15.27 -8.79 -8.98
N SER A 44 -15.46 -8.63 -10.29
CA SER A 44 -14.37 -8.40 -11.24
C SER A 44 -13.68 -7.07 -10.97
N GLU A 45 -14.46 -6.04 -10.67
CA GLU A 45 -13.94 -4.71 -10.39
C GLU A 45 -13.17 -4.65 -9.06
N LEU A 46 -13.64 -5.34 -8.03
CA LEU A 46 -12.91 -5.49 -6.76
C LEU A 46 -11.60 -6.26 -6.97
N GLN A 47 -11.62 -7.35 -7.74
CA GLN A 47 -10.42 -8.12 -8.07
C GLN A 47 -9.37 -7.25 -8.77
N ARG A 48 -9.79 -6.48 -9.78
CA ARG A 48 -8.93 -5.51 -10.48
C ARG A 48 -8.33 -4.46 -9.54
N HIS A 49 -9.11 -3.96 -8.59
CA HIS A 49 -8.62 -3.00 -7.59
C HIS A 49 -7.62 -3.64 -6.61
N ILE A 50 -7.84 -4.89 -6.20
CA ILE A 50 -6.89 -5.62 -5.36
C ILE A 50 -5.55 -5.76 -6.08
N GLU A 51 -5.55 -6.20 -7.34
CA GLU A 51 -4.34 -6.33 -8.15
C GLU A 51 -3.60 -4.99 -8.29
N LYS A 52 -4.33 -3.90 -8.54
CA LYS A 52 -3.76 -2.55 -8.59
C LYS A 52 -3.12 -2.15 -7.26
N LEU A 53 -3.77 -2.43 -6.13
CA LEU A 53 -3.24 -2.12 -4.80
C LEU A 53 -1.99 -2.93 -4.47
N VAL A 54 -1.93 -4.20 -4.88
CA VAL A 54 -0.74 -5.05 -4.75
C VAL A 54 0.42 -4.46 -5.56
N ALA A 55 0.22 -4.16 -6.85
CA ALA A 55 1.24 -3.57 -7.70
C ALA A 55 1.75 -2.22 -7.16
N GLU A 56 0.85 -1.39 -6.64
CA GLU A 56 1.22 -0.11 -6.03
C GLU A 56 2.01 -0.29 -4.73
N THR A 57 1.70 -1.33 -3.95
CA THR A 57 2.44 -1.68 -2.72
C THR A 57 3.85 -2.17 -3.05
N ASP A 58 4.01 -2.98 -4.09
CA ASP A 58 5.32 -3.42 -4.58
C ASP A 58 6.16 -2.23 -5.06
N LEU A 59 5.53 -1.28 -5.76
CA LEU A 59 6.20 -0.03 -6.16
C LEU A 59 6.67 0.76 -4.93
N LEU A 60 5.82 0.94 -3.91
CA LEU A 60 6.21 1.64 -2.67
C LEU A 60 7.37 0.95 -1.95
N LEU A 61 7.40 -0.40 -1.92
CA LEU A 61 8.51 -1.16 -1.35
C LEU A 61 9.81 -0.95 -2.12
N GLN A 62 9.75 -0.91 -3.45
CA GLN A 62 10.91 -0.60 -4.28
C GLN A 62 11.41 0.83 -4.03
N GLN A 63 10.52 1.81 -3.92
CA GLN A 63 10.89 3.18 -3.59
C GLN A 63 11.50 3.31 -2.19
N LYS A 64 10.95 2.61 -1.18
CA LYS A 64 11.55 2.52 0.16
C LYS A 64 13.01 2.05 0.08
N ARG A 65 13.29 0.96 -0.67
CA ARG A 65 14.66 0.45 -0.83
C ARG A 65 15.58 1.46 -1.51
N ARG A 66 15.09 2.19 -2.52
CA ARG A 66 15.86 3.25 -3.18
C ARG A 66 16.19 4.39 -2.23
N LEU A 67 15.22 4.85 -1.44
CA LEU A 67 15.41 5.90 -0.43
C LEU A 67 16.46 5.51 0.62
N LEU A 68 16.42 4.27 1.12
CA LEU A 68 17.43 3.75 2.04
C LEU A 68 18.83 3.77 1.42
N LYS A 69 18.98 3.25 0.20
CA LYS A 69 20.26 3.29 -0.52
C LYS A 69 20.76 4.70 -0.76
N SER A 70 19.87 5.64 -1.09
CA SER A 70 20.22 7.05 -1.24
C SER A 70 20.70 7.66 0.07
N LEU A 71 20.10 7.27 1.20
CA LEU A 71 20.54 7.73 2.52
C LEU A 71 21.93 7.18 2.85
N ASP A 72 22.15 5.87 2.68
CA ASP A 72 23.45 5.22 2.89
C ASP A 72 24.55 5.89 2.04
N ALA A 73 24.23 6.22 0.79
CA ALA A 73 25.17 6.89 -0.12
C ALA A 73 25.59 8.30 0.35
N THR A 74 24.80 8.96 1.22
CA THR A 74 25.14 10.27 1.78
C THR A 74 25.98 10.19 3.06
N GLU A 75 26.06 9.02 3.72
CA GLU A 75 26.76 8.89 5.00
C GLU A 75 28.26 9.16 4.87
N ILE A 76 28.90 8.56 3.86
CA ILE A 76 30.35 8.70 3.67
C ILE A 76 30.74 10.14 3.32
N PRO A 77 30.13 10.81 2.31
CA PRO A 77 30.44 12.21 2.02
C PRO A 77 30.21 13.14 3.22
N PHE A 78 29.14 12.91 3.99
CA PHE A 78 28.84 13.70 5.18
C PHE A 78 29.92 13.56 6.26
N ALA A 79 30.35 12.33 6.54
CA ALA A 79 31.42 12.06 7.51
C ALA A 79 32.73 12.71 7.07
N ILE A 80 33.11 12.56 5.79
CA ILE A 80 34.33 13.17 5.25
C ILE A 80 34.29 14.71 5.37
N ALA A 81 33.19 15.34 5.00
CA ALA A 81 33.06 16.80 5.09
C ALA A 81 33.11 17.30 6.55
N THR A 82 32.49 16.56 7.46
CA THR A 82 32.49 16.87 8.90
C THR A 82 33.87 16.69 9.52
N ASP A 83 34.55 15.57 9.23
CA ASP A 83 35.92 15.31 9.72
C ASP A 83 36.89 16.39 9.21
N ASN A 84 36.75 16.80 7.95
CA ASN A 84 37.53 17.88 7.36
C ASN A 84 37.33 19.23 8.07
N LEU A 85 36.11 19.55 8.51
CA LEU A 85 35.84 20.73 9.35
C LEU A 85 36.48 20.58 10.72
N THR A 86 36.31 19.43 11.38
CA THR A 86 36.91 19.17 12.70
C THR A 86 38.43 19.25 12.67
N CYS A 87 39.08 18.79 11.60
CA CYS A 87 40.53 18.96 11.42
C CYS A 87 40.93 20.45 11.31
N ARG A 88 40.13 21.26 10.62
CA ARG A 88 40.37 22.71 10.46
C ARG A 88 40.16 23.49 11.75
N GLU A 89 39.20 23.10 12.58
CA GLU A 89 38.95 23.69 13.91
C GLU A 89 40.13 23.50 14.88
N ARG A 90 40.98 22.49 14.64
CA ARG A 90 42.16 22.20 15.48
C ARG A 90 43.40 23.02 15.12
N ARG A 91 43.32 23.89 14.11
CA ARG A 91 44.44 24.79 13.73
C ARG A 91 44.74 25.77 14.87
N LEU A 92 46.01 26.11 15.05
CA LEU A 92 46.47 26.98 16.14
C LEU A 92 47.33 28.13 15.57
N GLY A 93 47.32 29.26 16.28
CA GLY A 93 48.19 30.40 15.98
C GLY A 93 47.85 31.06 14.63
N PRO A 94 48.84 31.40 13.79
CA PRO A 94 48.62 32.12 12.54
C PRO A 94 47.82 31.34 11.49
N ASP A 95 47.68 30.02 11.64
CA ASP A 95 46.86 29.16 10.76
C ASP A 95 45.37 29.14 11.14
N LEU A 96 44.97 29.83 12.22
CA LEU A 96 43.57 30.01 12.60
C LEU A 96 42.89 31.06 11.70
N VAL A 97 42.71 30.71 10.44
CA VAL A 97 42.09 31.54 9.42
C VAL A 97 40.89 30.80 8.83
N LYS A 98 39.77 31.52 8.72
CA LYS A 98 38.64 31.07 7.93
C LYS A 98 38.98 31.22 6.47
N ASP A 99 39.20 30.09 5.81
CA ASP A 99 39.53 30.03 4.40
C ASP A 99 38.31 29.66 3.55
N HIS A 100 38.46 29.83 2.24
CA HIS A 100 37.41 29.50 1.29
C HIS A 100 37.01 28.00 1.34
N VAL A 101 37.93 27.11 1.70
CA VAL A 101 37.62 25.67 1.78
C VAL A 101 36.72 25.38 2.98
N GLU A 102 36.93 26.05 4.10
CA GLU A 102 36.05 25.98 5.27
C GLU A 102 34.62 26.45 4.92
N GLU A 103 34.48 27.54 4.16
CA GLU A 103 33.18 28.03 3.69
C GLU A 103 32.45 27.01 2.79
N GLU A 104 33.16 26.40 1.83
CA GLU A 104 32.58 25.40 0.94
C GLU A 104 32.23 24.10 1.67
N LEU A 105 33.05 23.67 2.64
CA LEU A 105 32.74 22.50 3.49
C LEU A 105 31.49 22.72 4.35
N LEU A 106 31.30 23.92 4.90
CA LEU A 106 30.07 24.26 5.63
C LEU A 106 28.84 24.15 4.72
N LYS A 107 28.91 24.68 3.50
CA LYS A 107 27.83 24.55 2.51
C LYS A 107 27.55 23.10 2.14
N GLU A 108 28.61 22.29 1.98
CA GLU A 108 28.48 20.86 1.68
C GLU A 108 27.77 20.10 2.81
N VAL A 109 28.17 20.33 4.07
CA VAL A 109 27.53 19.74 5.25
C VAL A 109 26.06 20.16 5.37
N GLU A 110 25.75 21.45 5.18
CA GLU A 110 24.37 21.95 5.19
C GLU A 110 23.52 21.33 4.08
N LEU A 111 24.08 21.24 2.86
CA LEU A 111 23.39 20.66 1.71
C LEU A 111 23.11 19.17 1.95
N ILE A 112 24.10 18.39 2.35
CA ILE A 112 23.93 16.96 2.61
C ILE A 112 22.94 16.74 3.76
N SER A 113 23.00 17.54 4.82
CA SER A 113 22.02 17.49 5.92
C SER A 113 20.59 17.75 5.44
N SER A 114 20.41 18.74 4.55
CA SER A 114 19.10 19.06 3.98
C SER A 114 18.55 17.90 3.13
N ILE A 115 19.42 17.24 2.36
CA ILE A 115 19.09 16.08 1.53
C ILE A 115 18.70 14.90 2.43
N GLN A 116 19.50 14.60 3.46
CA GLN A 116 19.20 13.54 4.44
C GLN A 116 17.86 13.79 5.14
N ALA A 117 17.57 15.04 5.53
CA ALA A 117 16.30 15.40 6.15
C ALA A 117 15.11 15.17 5.20
N LEU A 118 15.25 15.54 3.93
CA LEU A 118 14.24 15.29 2.90
C LEU A 118 14.02 13.78 2.69
N LEU A 119 15.09 13.02 2.49
CA LEU A 119 15.04 11.56 2.30
C LEU A 119 14.37 10.86 3.49
N ASN A 120 14.70 11.24 4.73
CA ASN A 120 14.08 10.68 5.93
C ASN A 120 12.59 10.99 6.05
N ARG A 121 12.18 12.23 5.72
CA ARG A 121 10.75 12.61 5.68
C ARG A 121 9.99 11.77 4.65
N THR A 122 10.52 11.65 3.43
CA THR A 122 9.90 10.85 2.36
C THR A 122 9.87 9.37 2.70
N LEU A 123 10.92 8.84 3.33
CA LEU A 123 10.97 7.46 3.81
C LEU A 123 9.88 7.20 4.86
N SER A 124 9.73 8.11 5.82
CA SER A 124 8.69 8.01 6.85
C SER A 124 7.29 8.01 6.23
N GLN A 125 7.05 8.86 5.23
CA GLN A 125 5.79 8.87 4.47
C GLN A 125 5.56 7.53 3.76
N ALA A 126 6.57 7.00 3.06
CA ALA A 126 6.47 5.71 2.36
C ALA A 126 6.18 4.55 3.33
N VAL A 127 6.87 4.49 4.47
CA VAL A 127 6.66 3.47 5.51
C VAL A 127 5.25 3.55 6.08
N ASN A 128 4.75 4.76 6.36
CA ASN A 128 3.38 4.96 6.85
C ASN A 128 2.33 4.53 5.83
N GLN A 129 2.54 4.84 4.54
CA GLN A 129 1.66 4.39 3.47
C GLN A 129 1.64 2.86 3.34
N ILE A 130 2.81 2.21 3.39
CA ILE A 130 2.92 0.74 3.37
C ILE A 130 2.19 0.12 4.57
N LYS A 131 2.38 0.66 5.77
CA LYS A 131 1.71 0.18 6.99
C LYS A 131 0.18 0.27 6.85
N TYR A 132 -0.33 1.41 6.39
CA TYR A 132 -1.77 1.60 6.19
C TYR A 132 -2.36 0.60 5.17
N ARG A 133 -1.61 0.32 4.10
CA ARG A 133 -2.04 -0.54 3.01
C ARG A 133 -1.94 -2.04 3.33
N THR A 134 -0.99 -2.44 4.15
CA THR A 134 -0.79 -3.85 4.55
C THR A 134 -1.72 -4.27 5.69
N VAL A 135 -2.08 -3.36 6.60
CA VAL A 135 -2.98 -3.65 7.73
C VAL A 135 -4.44 -3.78 7.29
N LYS A 136 -4.88 -3.02 6.28
CA LYS A 136 -6.27 -3.02 5.81
C LYS A 136 -6.78 -4.39 5.31
N PRO A 137 -6.07 -5.10 4.41
CA PRO A 137 -6.46 -6.44 3.97
C PRO A 137 -6.46 -7.47 5.11
N CYS A 138 -5.49 -7.38 6.04
CA CYS A 138 -5.38 -8.30 7.18
C CYS A 138 -6.56 -8.19 8.16
N LEU A 139 -7.16 -7.00 8.30
CA LEU A 139 -8.35 -6.80 9.14
C LEU A 139 -9.63 -7.29 8.44
N GLN A 140 -9.78 -7.04 7.13
CA GLN A 140 -10.94 -7.49 6.36
C GLN A 140 -10.98 -9.01 6.17
N MET A 141 -9.84 -9.68 5.99
CA MET A 141 -9.81 -11.14 5.83
C MET A 141 -10.15 -11.90 7.12
N LYS A 142 -9.84 -11.34 8.31
CA LYS A 142 -10.24 -11.92 9.60
C LYS A 142 -11.76 -11.97 9.79
N SER A 143 -12.49 -11.04 9.19
CA SER A 143 -13.96 -11.02 9.22
C SER A 143 -14.62 -12.03 8.28
N ASN A 144 -13.89 -12.55 7.28
CA ASN A 144 -14.45 -13.37 6.21
C ASN A 144 -14.15 -14.88 6.36
N GLY A 145 -13.63 -15.32 7.50
CA GLY A 145 -13.51 -16.74 7.86
C GLY A 145 -12.59 -17.61 7.00
N SER A 146 -11.87 -17.05 6.02
CA SER A 146 -10.92 -17.82 5.19
C SER A 146 -9.53 -17.85 5.82
N GLN A 147 -9.21 -18.99 6.45
CA GLN A 147 -7.86 -19.34 6.90
C GLN A 147 -6.99 -19.74 5.71
N SER A 148 -6.57 -18.79 4.89
CA SER A 148 -5.40 -19.02 4.05
C SER A 148 -4.82 -17.69 3.67
N CYS A 149 -3.70 -17.34 4.28
CA CYS A 149 -2.70 -16.40 3.76
C CYS A 149 -1.47 -16.46 4.68
N SER A 150 -0.71 -17.54 4.55
CA SER A 150 0.73 -17.53 4.84
C SER A 150 1.42 -16.79 3.70
N TRP A 151 1.37 -15.45 3.68
CA TRP A 151 2.14 -14.66 2.70
C TRP A 151 3.26 -13.90 3.39
N GLY A 152 4.47 -14.44 3.26
CA GLY A 152 5.74 -13.72 3.01
C GLY A 152 6.22 -12.64 3.99
N LEU A 153 5.43 -12.25 4.98
CA LEU A 153 5.78 -11.18 5.92
C LEU A 153 6.78 -11.64 6.98
N LYS A 154 6.82 -12.94 7.28
CA LYS A 154 7.87 -13.50 8.14
C LYS A 154 9.25 -13.35 7.46
N ASP A 155 9.33 -13.48 6.14
CA ASP A 155 10.62 -13.37 5.44
C ASP A 155 11.05 -11.92 5.21
N ALA A 156 10.09 -11.00 5.02
CA ALA A 156 10.41 -9.58 4.80
C ALA A 156 10.75 -8.81 6.10
N LEU A 157 10.24 -9.24 7.27
CA LEU A 157 10.51 -8.56 8.54
C LEU A 157 11.71 -9.16 9.31
N GLN A 158 12.03 -10.45 9.10
CA GLN A 158 13.11 -11.13 9.83
C GLN A 158 14.51 -10.80 9.30
N LEU A 159 14.65 -10.40 8.03
CA LEU A 159 15.93 -10.06 7.41
C LEU A 159 16.47 -8.67 7.81
N GLU A 160 15.62 -7.75 8.29
CA GLU A 160 16.04 -6.38 8.61
C GLU A 160 16.50 -6.21 10.08
N ILE A 161 16.11 -7.14 10.97
CA ILE A 161 16.53 -7.13 12.39
C ILE A 161 17.95 -7.70 12.58
N SER A 162 18.43 -8.56 11.68
CA SER A 162 19.76 -9.17 11.81
C SER A 162 20.92 -8.28 11.32
N SER A 163 20.65 -7.21 10.56
CA SER A 163 21.69 -6.31 10.04
C SER A 163 22.06 -5.17 10.99
N LYS A 164 21.34 -4.98 12.10
CA LYS A 164 21.69 -4.01 13.16
C LYS A 164 22.24 -4.73 14.38
N ARG A 165 23.31 -5.50 14.21
CA ARG A 165 24.26 -5.75 15.31
C ARG A 165 25.30 -4.64 15.22
N LEU A 166 24.97 -3.49 15.82
CA LEU A 166 25.88 -2.37 16.01
C LEU A 166 27.20 -2.90 16.61
N PRO A 167 28.38 -2.62 16.03
CA PRO A 167 29.61 -2.84 16.78
C PRO A 167 29.61 -1.86 17.96
N THR A 168 29.66 -2.43 19.15
CA THR A 168 29.95 -1.74 20.40
C THR A 168 31.35 -1.13 20.25
N VAL A 169 31.44 0.17 19.98
CA VAL A 169 32.71 0.87 20.13
C VAL A 169 32.96 0.96 21.63
N THR A 170 33.88 0.10 22.08
CA THR A 170 34.38 0.08 23.45
C THR A 170 35.75 0.75 23.40
N VAL A 171 35.86 1.84 24.17
CA VAL A 171 37.06 2.62 24.54
C VAL A 171 37.69 3.47 23.44
#